data_AF-A0A0C9LYR9-F1
#
_entry.id   AF-A0A0C9LYR9-F1
#
_cell.length_a   1.000
_cell.length_b   1.000
_cell.length_c   1.000
_cell.angle_alpha   90.00
_cell.angle_beta   90.00
_cell.angle_gamma   90.00
#
_symmetry.space_group_name_H-M   'P 1'
#
loop_
_entity.id
_entity.type
_entity.pdbx_description
1 polymer ?
#
loop_
_entity_poly.entity_id
_entity_poly.type
_entity_poly.pdbx_seq_one_letter_code
_entity_poly.pdbx_strand_id
1 'polypeptide(L)'
;MLGNADVVIAGGMESMTNTPYYLPKQRFGSVYGNTEVVDGVVKDGLYDIYNDYLMGVAAEECATEYGITREQQDDFAIESYKRSQAAHAAGLYKDEIVPVVVSGGRGKPDRVIEQDDEMLKLNEEKLRAVRPAFAGKEGTVTAPNSSPLSDGATAIVLCSKVAADKYGLPLLAKIKGWGDAAQAPARFTTSPALALPKAIKHAGLQPEDIEYYEINEAFSVVACANSKILKLNKEHVNIWGGAVAMGHPLGCSGARIIATLTSVLKHKQAKYGAAAICNGGGGASAIVIERSTFRRANDVAKLRYLCQSLPVATKHDESVCRQTFADSTEVRSSTRLPTVITMGCSTRTTLPNHLRSGKVEKTIVDCKGEYHALELFRETNGRIERAMLSKPIVLSSNSTADESLQGTQKRLVAKHSK
;
A
#
# COMPACT_ATOMS: atom_id res chain seq x y z
N MET A 1 -4.66 -6.83 15.62
CA MET A 1 -5.12 -8.24 15.64
C MET A 1 -5.50 -8.59 17.08
N LEU A 2 -6.58 -9.35 17.29
CA LEU A 2 -7.09 -9.70 18.63
C LEU A 2 -6.28 -10.79 19.35
N GLY A 3 -5.16 -11.24 18.76
CA GLY A 3 -4.28 -12.27 19.33
C GLY A 3 -4.65 -13.72 18.96
N ASN A 4 -5.69 -13.93 18.15
CA ASN A 4 -6.09 -15.28 17.71
C ASN A 4 -5.22 -15.85 16.57
N ALA A 5 -4.59 -14.98 15.79
CA ALA A 5 -3.72 -15.36 14.68
C ALA A 5 -2.60 -14.33 14.52
N ASP A 6 -1.42 -14.83 14.13
CA ASP A 6 -0.22 -14.02 13.88
C ASP A 6 -0.01 -13.71 12.40
N VAL A 7 -0.51 -14.58 11.51
CA VAL A 7 -0.44 -14.43 10.05
C VAL A 7 -1.78 -14.87 9.47
N VAL A 8 -2.36 -14.06 8.59
CA VAL A 8 -3.65 -14.30 7.95
C VAL A 8 -3.55 -13.91 6.48
N ILE A 9 -4.13 -14.72 5.60
CA ILE A 9 -4.37 -14.31 4.22
C ILE A 9 -5.80 -13.80 4.15
N ALA A 10 -5.98 -12.58 3.66
CA ALA A 10 -7.27 -11.95 3.39
C ALA A 10 -7.30 -11.46 1.95
N GLY A 11 -8.47 -11.31 1.36
CA GLY A 11 -8.56 -10.93 -0.04
C GLY A 11 -9.93 -11.24 -0.60
N GLY A 12 -9.97 -11.47 -1.91
CA GLY A 12 -11.19 -11.78 -2.62
C GLY A 12 -10.92 -12.30 -4.03
N MET A 13 -11.90 -12.98 -4.61
CA MET A 13 -11.83 -13.54 -5.95
C MET A 13 -13.22 -13.58 -6.55
N GLU A 14 -13.31 -13.40 -7.86
CA GLU A 14 -14.56 -13.52 -8.63
C GLU A 14 -14.24 -14.03 -10.03
N SER A 15 -15.10 -14.90 -10.57
CA SER A 15 -15.12 -15.22 -12.01
C SER A 15 -16.53 -15.03 -12.51
N MET A 16 -16.84 -13.80 -12.90
CA MET A 16 -18.15 -13.41 -13.38
C MET A 16 -18.49 -14.15 -14.67
N THR A 17 -17.48 -14.38 -15.53
CA THR A 17 -17.58 -15.18 -16.76
C THR A 17 -18.15 -16.58 -16.54
N ASN A 18 -17.84 -17.20 -15.40
CA ASN A 18 -18.25 -18.58 -15.09
C ASN A 18 -19.49 -18.67 -14.17
N THR A 19 -20.20 -17.56 -13.97
CA THR A 19 -21.41 -17.54 -13.15
C THR A 19 -22.52 -18.34 -13.85
N PRO A 20 -23.16 -19.31 -13.18
CA PRO A 20 -24.19 -20.12 -13.81
C PRO A 20 -25.53 -19.38 -13.92
N TYR A 21 -26.39 -19.89 -14.79
CA TYR A 21 -27.81 -19.56 -14.79
C TYR A 21 -28.59 -20.48 -13.82
N TYR A 22 -29.69 -19.98 -13.26
CA TYR A 22 -30.53 -20.70 -12.30
C TYR A 22 -31.89 -21.10 -12.88
N LEU A 23 -32.37 -22.27 -12.47
CA LEU A 23 -33.72 -22.79 -12.76
C LEU A 23 -34.48 -22.98 -11.42
N PRO A 24 -35.06 -21.92 -10.84
CA PRO A 24 -35.50 -21.92 -9.44
C PRO A 24 -36.64 -22.91 -9.16
N LYS A 25 -37.47 -23.23 -10.15
CA LYS A 25 -38.64 -24.11 -10.00
C LYS A 25 -38.33 -25.59 -10.24
N GLN A 26 -37.16 -25.93 -10.78
CA GLN A 26 -36.88 -27.27 -11.31
C GLN A 26 -36.83 -28.37 -10.24
N ARG A 27 -36.60 -28.02 -8.96
CA ARG A 27 -36.63 -29.01 -7.86
C ARG A 27 -37.96 -29.73 -7.76
N PHE A 28 -39.08 -29.04 -8.00
CA PHE A 28 -40.43 -29.58 -7.87
C PHE A 28 -41.19 -29.68 -9.21
N GLY A 29 -40.54 -29.23 -10.29
CA GLY A 29 -41.11 -29.23 -11.64
C GLY A 29 -41.97 -27.99 -11.95
N SER A 30 -42.08 -27.67 -13.24
CA SER A 30 -42.98 -26.65 -13.78
C SER A 30 -44.13 -27.35 -14.50
N VAL A 31 -45.32 -27.40 -13.89
CA VAL A 31 -46.45 -28.23 -14.35
C VAL A 31 -47.04 -27.76 -15.68
N TYR A 32 -47.21 -26.44 -15.85
CA TYR A 32 -47.74 -25.82 -17.08
C TYR A 32 -47.35 -24.33 -17.11
N GLY A 33 -47.03 -23.79 -18.30
CA GLY A 33 -46.62 -22.39 -18.50
C GLY A 33 -45.10 -22.18 -18.64
N ASN A 34 -44.72 -20.98 -19.08
CA ASN A 34 -43.31 -20.62 -19.29
C ASN A 34 -42.53 -20.57 -17.96
N THR A 35 -41.24 -20.92 -18.01
CA THR A 35 -40.29 -20.75 -16.89
C THR A 35 -39.16 -19.83 -17.28
N GLU A 36 -38.63 -19.11 -16.30
CA GLU A 36 -37.48 -18.25 -16.45
C GLU A 36 -36.18 -19.04 -16.17
N VAL A 37 -35.14 -18.69 -16.94
CA VAL A 37 -33.74 -19.05 -16.69
C VAL A 37 -33.06 -17.78 -16.19
N VAL A 38 -32.69 -17.76 -14.90
CA VAL A 38 -32.25 -16.54 -14.21
C VAL A 38 -30.74 -16.40 -14.34
N ASP A 39 -30.26 -15.23 -14.79
CA ASP A 39 -28.83 -14.91 -14.82
C ASP A 39 -28.31 -14.69 -13.39
N GLY A 40 -27.33 -15.48 -12.95
CA GLY A 40 -26.78 -15.40 -11.60
C GLY A 40 -26.01 -14.11 -11.33
N VAL A 41 -25.34 -13.53 -12.33
CA VAL A 41 -24.61 -12.26 -12.18
C VAL A 41 -25.59 -11.15 -11.86
N VAL A 42 -26.68 -11.10 -12.62
CA VAL A 42 -27.76 -10.13 -12.37
C VAL A 42 -28.35 -10.39 -11.00
N LYS A 43 -28.85 -11.61 -10.77
CA LYS A 43 -29.67 -11.93 -9.60
C LYS A 43 -28.96 -11.70 -8.26
N ASP A 44 -27.71 -12.14 -8.15
CA ASP A 44 -26.99 -12.15 -6.87
C ASP A 44 -25.94 -11.03 -6.76
N GLY A 45 -25.53 -10.41 -7.88
CA GLY A 45 -24.47 -9.41 -7.90
C GLY A 45 -24.95 -7.99 -8.21
N LEU A 46 -25.86 -7.82 -9.18
CA LEU A 46 -26.14 -6.52 -9.80
C LEU A 46 -27.59 -6.03 -9.66
N TYR A 47 -28.39 -6.71 -8.85
CA TYR A 47 -29.80 -6.40 -8.66
C TYR A 47 -30.10 -5.85 -7.26
N ASP A 48 -30.82 -4.74 -7.20
CA ASP A 48 -31.35 -4.21 -5.95
C ASP A 48 -32.69 -4.88 -5.66
N ILE A 49 -32.69 -5.84 -4.74
CA ILE A 49 -33.88 -6.60 -4.37
C ILE A 49 -34.97 -5.73 -3.73
N TYR A 50 -34.63 -4.55 -3.20
CA TYR A 50 -35.59 -3.70 -2.51
C TYR A 50 -36.35 -2.79 -3.47
N ASN A 51 -35.74 -2.40 -4.59
CA ASN A 51 -36.31 -1.48 -5.57
C ASN A 51 -36.58 -2.11 -6.95
N ASP A 52 -36.24 -3.40 -7.11
CA ASP A 52 -36.52 -4.19 -8.30
C ASP A 52 -35.87 -3.64 -9.59
N TYR A 53 -34.59 -3.26 -9.50
CA TYR A 53 -33.82 -2.75 -10.64
C TYR A 53 -32.34 -3.15 -10.62
N LEU A 54 -31.65 -2.93 -11.74
CA LEU A 54 -30.19 -3.07 -11.84
C LEU A 54 -29.46 -1.89 -11.18
N MET A 55 -28.27 -2.14 -10.61
CA MET A 55 -27.43 -1.11 -9.97
C MET A 55 -27.17 0.14 -10.84
N GLY A 56 -27.19 0.00 -12.17
CA GLY A 56 -27.04 1.14 -13.09
C GLY A 56 -28.18 2.16 -13.01
N VAL A 57 -29.38 1.78 -12.56
CA VAL A 57 -30.49 2.72 -12.34
C VAL A 57 -30.20 3.61 -11.13
N ALA A 58 -29.69 3.05 -10.03
CA ALA A 58 -29.20 3.82 -8.88
C ALA A 58 -28.01 4.75 -9.24
N ALA A 59 -27.20 4.39 -10.24
CA ALA A 59 -26.16 5.26 -10.76
C ALA A 59 -26.75 6.49 -11.50
N GLU A 60 -27.84 6.32 -12.25
CA GLU A 60 -28.58 7.43 -12.87
C GLU A 60 -29.25 8.34 -11.82
N GLU A 61 -29.80 7.75 -10.76
CA GLU A 61 -30.34 8.50 -9.62
C GLU A 61 -29.24 9.35 -8.96
N CYS A 62 -28.05 8.77 -8.76
CA CYS A 62 -26.88 9.51 -8.25
C CYS A 62 -26.46 10.64 -9.19
N ALA A 63 -26.45 10.40 -10.51
CA ALA A 63 -26.09 11.43 -11.48
C ALA A 63 -27.05 12.62 -11.38
N THR A 64 -28.34 12.35 -11.26
CA THR A 64 -29.40 13.35 -11.12
C THR A 64 -29.28 14.11 -9.80
N GLU A 65 -29.17 13.40 -8.67
CA GLU A 65 -29.09 14.01 -7.33
C GLU A 65 -27.90 14.97 -7.18
N TYR A 66 -26.75 14.59 -7.73
CA TYR A 66 -25.52 15.37 -7.62
C TYR A 66 -25.21 16.26 -8.82
N GLY A 67 -26.10 16.29 -9.82
CA GLY A 67 -25.96 17.09 -11.04
C GLY A 67 -24.68 16.76 -11.81
N ILE A 68 -24.39 15.47 -11.98
CA ILE A 68 -23.21 14.98 -12.71
C ILE A 68 -23.64 14.64 -14.14
N THR A 69 -23.16 15.41 -15.11
CA THR A 69 -23.59 15.27 -16.50
C THR A 69 -22.96 14.05 -17.18
N ARG A 70 -23.53 13.66 -18.33
CA ARG A 70 -22.98 12.63 -19.21
C ARG A 70 -21.52 12.93 -19.58
N GLU A 71 -21.23 14.17 -19.96
CA GLU A 71 -19.89 14.59 -20.38
C GLU A 71 -18.89 14.46 -19.23
N GLN A 72 -19.29 14.80 -18.01
CA GLN A 72 -18.43 14.65 -16.83
C GLN A 72 -18.11 13.19 -16.52
N GLN A 73 -19.08 12.28 -16.68
CA GLN A 73 -18.86 10.84 -16.49
C GLN A 73 -17.95 10.25 -17.58
N ASP A 74 -18.13 10.70 -18.82
CA ASP A 74 -17.32 10.27 -19.96
C ASP A 74 -15.89 10.79 -19.86
N ASP A 75 -15.70 12.07 -19.48
CA ASP A 75 -14.38 12.65 -19.26
C ASP A 75 -13.63 11.94 -18.12
N PHE A 76 -14.34 11.59 -17.05
CA PHE A 76 -13.77 10.81 -15.96
C PHE A 76 -13.37 9.40 -16.43
N ALA A 77 -14.21 8.72 -17.20
CA ALA A 77 -13.90 7.40 -17.74
C ALA A 77 -12.63 7.46 -18.61
N ILE A 78 -12.58 8.40 -19.56
CA ILE A 78 -11.43 8.60 -20.45
C ILE A 78 -10.16 8.84 -19.63
N GLU A 79 -10.21 9.68 -18.59
CA GLU A 79 -9.08 9.93 -17.71
C GLU A 79 -8.65 8.66 -16.95
N SER A 80 -9.60 7.86 -16.43
CA SER A 80 -9.31 6.59 -15.76
C SER A 80 -8.58 5.61 -16.72
N TYR A 81 -9.05 5.48 -17.97
CA TYR A 81 -8.38 4.67 -18.98
C TYR A 81 -6.97 5.18 -19.30
N LYS A 82 -6.81 6.50 -19.52
CA LYS A 82 -5.51 7.10 -19.83
C LYS A 82 -4.50 6.91 -18.68
N ARG A 83 -4.95 7.05 -17.43
CA ARG A 83 -4.12 6.79 -16.25
C ARG A 83 -3.70 5.32 -16.15
N SER A 84 -4.61 4.39 -16.41
CA SER A 84 -4.29 2.95 -16.43
C SER A 84 -3.30 2.59 -17.52
N GLN A 85 -3.50 3.11 -18.73
CA GLN A 85 -2.56 2.92 -19.85
C GLN A 85 -1.18 3.50 -19.53
N ALA A 86 -1.12 4.70 -18.94
CA ALA A 86 0.14 5.34 -18.55
C ALA A 86 0.86 4.56 -17.43
N ALA A 87 0.13 4.09 -16.43
CA ALA A 87 0.68 3.28 -15.33
C ALA A 87 1.23 1.93 -15.84
N HIS A 88 0.50 1.27 -16.73
CA HIS A 88 0.95 0.05 -17.38
C HIS A 88 2.20 0.28 -18.25
N ALA A 89 2.21 1.30 -19.11
CA ALA A 89 3.34 1.63 -19.96
C ALA A 89 4.61 1.98 -19.15
N ALA A 90 4.44 2.59 -17.97
CA ALA A 90 5.52 2.87 -17.03
C ALA A 90 5.93 1.64 -16.18
N GLY A 91 5.26 0.50 -16.34
CA GLY A 91 5.55 -0.74 -15.61
C GLY A 91 5.21 -0.70 -14.12
N LEU A 92 4.27 0.17 -13.72
CA LEU A 92 3.94 0.41 -12.31
C LEU A 92 3.20 -0.76 -11.66
N TYR A 93 2.48 -1.56 -12.46
CA TYR A 93 1.75 -2.74 -11.98
C TYR A 93 2.59 -4.00 -11.79
N LYS A 94 3.87 -3.99 -12.18
CA LYS A 94 4.75 -5.17 -12.14
C LYS A 94 4.94 -5.75 -10.74
N ASP A 95 4.80 -4.90 -9.72
CA ASP A 95 4.95 -5.31 -8.31
C ASP A 95 3.65 -5.87 -7.71
N GLU A 96 2.48 -5.69 -8.35
CA GLU A 96 1.18 -6.14 -7.85
C GLU A 96 0.51 -7.23 -8.69
N ILE A 97 0.78 -7.30 -10.00
CA ILE A 97 0.24 -8.35 -10.88
C ILE A 97 1.10 -9.61 -10.82
N VAL A 98 0.46 -10.73 -10.54
CA VAL A 98 1.04 -12.07 -10.70
C VAL A 98 0.50 -12.69 -11.99
N PRO A 99 1.33 -13.00 -13.00
CA PRO A 99 0.86 -13.56 -14.26
C PRO A 99 0.13 -14.90 -14.07
N VAL A 100 -0.95 -15.08 -14.83
CA VAL A 100 -1.75 -16.32 -14.85
C VAL A 100 -1.43 -17.11 -16.11
N VAL A 101 -1.00 -18.36 -15.95
CA VAL A 101 -0.76 -19.28 -17.06
C VAL A 101 -2.00 -20.11 -17.31
N VAL A 102 -2.61 -19.95 -18.48
CA VAL A 102 -3.82 -20.68 -18.91
C VAL A 102 -3.41 -21.76 -19.91
N SER A 103 -3.78 -23.01 -19.63
CA SER A 103 -3.41 -24.12 -20.49
C SER A 103 -4.03 -24.00 -21.88
N GLY A 104 -3.21 -24.18 -22.91
CA GLY A 104 -3.69 -24.24 -24.31
C GLY A 104 -4.49 -25.51 -24.62
N GLY A 105 -4.40 -26.54 -23.77
CA GLY A 105 -4.90 -27.87 -24.05
C GLY A 105 -3.97 -28.70 -24.95
N ARG A 106 -4.41 -29.89 -25.35
CA ARG A 106 -3.56 -30.87 -26.06
C ARG A 106 -2.99 -30.29 -27.36
N GLY A 107 -1.67 -30.16 -27.42
CA GLY A 107 -0.92 -29.75 -28.61
C GLY A 107 -0.91 -28.24 -28.89
N LYS A 108 -1.43 -27.41 -27.98
CA LYS A 108 -1.42 -25.94 -28.11
C LYS A 108 -0.52 -25.33 -27.02
N PRO A 109 0.20 -24.24 -27.31
CA PRO A 109 1.00 -23.56 -26.30
C PRO A 109 0.12 -22.90 -25.25
N ASP A 110 0.63 -22.82 -24.02
CA ASP A 110 -0.02 -22.10 -22.94
C ASP A 110 -0.04 -20.60 -23.21
N ARG A 111 -1.06 -19.91 -22.68
CA ARG A 111 -1.20 -18.47 -22.73
C ARG A 111 -0.82 -17.88 -21.38
N VAL A 112 0.04 -16.86 -21.39
CA VAL A 112 0.39 -16.10 -20.18
C VAL A 112 -0.41 -14.81 -20.20
N ILE A 113 -1.22 -14.60 -19.18
CA ILE A 113 -1.99 -13.37 -18.97
C ILE A 113 -1.25 -12.56 -17.89
N GLU A 114 -0.71 -11.41 -18.27
CA GLU A 114 0.19 -10.60 -17.43
C GLU A 114 -0.20 -9.12 -17.34
N GLN A 115 -1.33 -8.75 -17.94
CA GLN A 115 -1.84 -7.38 -17.97
C GLN A 115 -3.36 -7.37 -17.88
N ASP A 116 -3.93 -6.29 -17.38
CA ASP A 116 -5.38 -6.10 -17.36
C ASP A 116 -5.91 -5.88 -18.79
N ASP A 117 -6.96 -6.61 -19.18
CA ASP A 117 -7.46 -6.60 -20.55
C ASP A 117 -8.28 -5.36 -20.89
N GLU A 118 -8.94 -4.75 -19.90
CA GLU A 118 -9.91 -3.69 -20.12
C GLU A 118 -9.25 -2.38 -20.58
N MET A 119 -8.10 -2.02 -20.01
CA MET A 119 -7.43 -0.75 -20.27
C MET A 119 -7.05 -0.56 -21.76
N LEU A 120 -6.98 -1.65 -22.52
CA LEU A 120 -6.63 -1.67 -23.95
C LEU A 120 -7.81 -1.28 -24.85
N LYS A 121 -9.02 -1.19 -24.31
CA LYS A 121 -10.26 -1.03 -25.09
C LYS A 121 -10.73 0.41 -25.24
N LEU A 122 -9.99 1.40 -24.72
CA LEU A 122 -10.37 2.80 -24.83
C LEU A 122 -10.54 3.22 -26.30
N ASN A 123 -11.74 3.72 -26.61
CA ASN A 123 -12.02 4.46 -27.84
C ASN A 123 -12.87 5.67 -27.47
N GLU A 124 -12.25 6.86 -27.45
CA GLU A 124 -12.88 8.09 -26.94
C GLU A 124 -14.11 8.50 -27.76
N GLU A 125 -14.04 8.39 -29.08
CA GLU A 125 -15.16 8.73 -29.98
C GLU A 125 -16.35 7.82 -29.74
N LYS A 126 -16.10 6.51 -29.66
CA LYS A 126 -17.14 5.51 -29.39
C LYS A 126 -17.72 5.69 -27.99
N LEU A 127 -16.89 5.95 -27.00
CA LEU A 127 -17.31 6.19 -25.62
C LEU A 127 -18.35 7.33 -25.55
N ARG A 128 -18.08 8.45 -26.22
CA ARG A 128 -19.00 9.60 -26.29
C ARG A 128 -20.26 9.34 -27.13
N ALA A 129 -20.16 8.50 -28.16
CA ALA A 129 -21.27 8.23 -29.07
C ALA A 129 -22.26 7.15 -28.57
N VAL A 130 -21.86 6.32 -27.60
CA VAL A 130 -22.70 5.21 -27.11
C VAL A 130 -23.96 5.73 -26.39
N ARG A 131 -25.08 5.02 -26.63
CA ARG A 131 -26.37 5.30 -25.99
C ARG A 131 -26.33 4.91 -24.50
N PRO A 132 -27.12 5.59 -23.64
CA PRO A 132 -27.24 5.21 -22.25
C PRO A 132 -27.78 3.79 -22.07
N ALA A 133 -27.35 3.14 -21.01
CA ALA A 133 -27.61 1.72 -20.76
C ALA A 133 -28.86 1.47 -19.89
N PHE A 134 -29.23 2.42 -19.01
CA PHE A 134 -30.20 2.17 -17.93
C PHE A 134 -31.45 3.06 -17.95
N ALA A 135 -31.37 4.30 -18.43
CA ALA A 135 -32.48 5.27 -18.38
C ALA A 135 -32.90 5.82 -19.77
N GLY A 136 -32.90 4.97 -20.80
CA GLY A 136 -33.34 5.37 -22.15
C GLY A 136 -32.44 6.45 -22.77
N LYS A 137 -33.02 7.40 -23.53
CA LYS A 137 -32.23 8.43 -24.24
C LYS A 137 -31.69 9.55 -23.34
N GLU A 138 -32.37 9.82 -22.23
CA GLU A 138 -32.01 10.89 -21.29
C GLU A 138 -31.01 10.43 -20.21
N GLY A 139 -30.69 9.13 -20.19
CA GLY A 139 -29.70 8.57 -19.28
C GLY A 139 -28.29 9.12 -19.52
N THR A 140 -27.45 8.98 -18.51
CA THR A 140 -26.07 9.45 -18.50
C THR A 140 -25.06 8.31 -18.34
N VAL A 141 -25.52 7.18 -17.81
CA VAL A 141 -24.69 6.00 -17.56
C VAL A 141 -24.66 5.13 -18.81
N THR A 142 -23.46 4.79 -19.26
CA THR A 142 -23.18 3.98 -20.45
C THR A 142 -22.25 2.82 -20.11
N ALA A 143 -22.21 1.79 -20.94
CA ALA A 143 -21.24 0.70 -20.74
C ALA A 143 -19.78 1.20 -20.66
N PRO A 144 -19.30 2.11 -21.51
CA PRO A 144 -17.94 2.64 -21.43
C PRO A 144 -17.61 3.55 -20.22
N ASN A 145 -18.61 4.10 -19.53
CA ASN A 145 -18.42 4.88 -18.29
C ASN A 145 -18.88 4.13 -17.03
N SER A 146 -19.17 2.83 -17.19
CA SER A 146 -19.43 1.87 -16.13
C SER A 146 -18.26 0.90 -16.01
N SER A 147 -18.06 0.31 -14.84
CA SER A 147 -17.14 -0.82 -14.77
C SER A 147 -17.70 -2.05 -15.49
N PRO A 148 -16.86 -2.81 -16.21
CA PRO A 148 -17.31 -4.02 -16.88
C PRO A 148 -17.39 -5.21 -15.91
N LEU A 149 -18.14 -6.23 -16.31
CA LEU A 149 -18.05 -7.56 -15.68
C LEU A 149 -16.63 -8.10 -15.90
N SER A 150 -16.02 -8.63 -14.86
CA SER A 150 -14.60 -8.99 -14.90
C SER A 150 -14.29 -10.18 -14.01
N ASP A 151 -13.18 -10.84 -14.33
CA ASP A 151 -12.65 -11.97 -13.58
C ASP A 151 -11.33 -11.55 -12.92
N GLY A 152 -11.09 -11.95 -11.68
CA GLY A 152 -9.85 -11.63 -11.00
C GLY A 152 -9.82 -12.04 -9.54
N ALA A 153 -8.61 -12.06 -8.97
CA ALA A 153 -8.38 -12.36 -7.57
C ALA A 153 -7.28 -11.47 -7.00
N THR A 154 -7.37 -11.14 -5.71
CA THR A 154 -6.34 -10.41 -4.98
C THR A 154 -6.21 -11.00 -3.59
N ALA A 155 -4.98 -11.22 -3.14
CA ALA A 155 -4.67 -11.71 -1.81
C ALA A 155 -3.66 -10.79 -1.12
N ILE A 156 -3.88 -10.55 0.18
CA ILE A 156 -3.06 -9.72 1.05
C ILE A 156 -2.66 -10.57 2.24
N VAL A 157 -1.36 -10.65 2.50
CA VAL A 157 -0.82 -11.29 3.69
C VAL A 157 -0.76 -10.27 4.82
N LEU A 158 -1.59 -10.48 5.83
CA LEU A 158 -1.59 -9.72 7.08
C LEU A 158 -0.73 -10.44 8.10
N CYS A 159 0.10 -9.71 8.84
CA CYS A 159 0.86 -10.27 9.93
C CYS A 159 0.88 -9.33 11.15
N SER A 160 1.00 -9.91 12.33
CA SER A 160 1.27 -9.16 13.56
C SER A 160 2.68 -8.58 13.49
N LYS A 161 2.92 -7.46 14.20
CA LYS A 161 4.27 -6.89 14.28
C LYS A 161 5.27 -7.88 14.87
N VAL A 162 4.83 -8.67 15.84
CA VAL A 162 5.63 -9.72 16.48
C VAL A 162 6.02 -10.80 15.48
N ALA A 163 5.08 -11.28 14.66
CA ALA A 163 5.36 -12.25 13.61
C ALA A 163 6.29 -11.67 12.54
N ALA A 164 6.05 -10.44 12.09
CA ALA A 164 6.91 -9.76 11.13
C ALA A 164 8.37 -9.68 11.61
N ASP A 165 8.58 -9.33 12.89
CA ASP A 165 9.91 -9.26 13.50
C ASP A 165 10.54 -10.65 13.66
N LYS A 166 9.77 -11.63 14.15
CA LYS A 166 10.23 -13.01 14.36
C LYS A 166 10.71 -13.64 13.06
N TYR A 167 10.00 -13.42 11.96
CA TYR A 167 10.28 -14.02 10.66
C TYR A 167 11.04 -13.10 9.70
N GLY A 168 11.38 -11.87 10.11
CA GLY A 168 12.11 -10.91 9.29
C GLY A 168 11.37 -10.49 8.01
N LEU A 169 10.03 -10.42 8.05
CA LEU A 169 9.19 -10.16 6.88
C LEU A 169 9.27 -8.69 6.43
N PRO A 170 9.35 -8.41 5.12
CA PRO A 170 9.23 -7.05 4.62
C PRO A 170 7.79 -6.56 4.77
N LEU A 171 7.59 -5.50 5.56
CA LEU A 171 6.29 -4.85 5.69
C LEU A 171 6.11 -3.84 4.54
N LEU A 172 5.01 -3.96 3.79
CA LEU A 172 4.65 -3.05 2.70
C LEU A 172 3.85 -1.84 3.20
N ALA A 173 2.86 -2.10 4.06
CA ALA A 173 2.02 -1.08 4.68
C ALA A 173 1.56 -1.52 6.07
N LYS A 174 0.98 -0.58 6.82
CA LYS A 174 0.32 -0.82 8.11
C LYS A 174 -1.14 -0.38 8.00
N ILE A 175 -2.06 -1.21 8.46
CA ILE A 175 -3.47 -0.79 8.60
C ILE A 175 -3.56 0.17 9.79
N LYS A 176 -4.02 1.40 9.53
CA LYS A 176 -4.21 2.45 10.53
C LYS A 176 -5.62 2.48 11.08
N GLY A 177 -6.61 2.25 10.22
CA GLY A 177 -8.00 2.19 10.61
C GLY A 177 -8.90 1.76 9.48
N TRP A 178 -10.17 1.50 9.79
CA TRP A 178 -11.19 1.11 8.84
C TRP A 178 -12.56 1.63 9.30
N GLY A 179 -13.55 1.57 8.42
CA GLY A 179 -14.91 1.98 8.74
C GLY A 179 -15.90 1.46 7.71
N ASP A 180 -16.98 0.87 8.22
CA ASP A 180 -18.14 0.48 7.44
C ASP A 180 -19.29 1.44 7.69
N ALA A 181 -20.03 1.76 6.65
CA ALA A 181 -21.24 2.59 6.73
C ALA A 181 -22.30 2.05 5.78
N ALA A 182 -23.56 2.35 6.09
CA ALA A 182 -24.68 2.01 5.24
C ALA A 182 -25.73 3.11 5.28
N GLN A 183 -26.49 3.20 4.20
CA GLN A 183 -27.68 4.03 4.07
C GLN A 183 -28.71 3.29 3.21
N ALA A 184 -29.73 3.99 2.71
CA ALA A 184 -30.75 3.37 1.86
C ALA A 184 -30.12 2.60 0.68
N PRO A 185 -30.62 1.41 0.32
CA PRO A 185 -30.07 0.57 -0.75
C PRO A 185 -29.82 1.31 -2.07
N ALA A 186 -30.81 2.08 -2.54
CA ALA A 186 -30.73 2.93 -3.73
C ALA A 186 -29.56 3.94 -3.70
N ARG A 187 -29.12 4.35 -2.51
CA ARG A 187 -28.07 5.36 -2.31
C ARG A 187 -26.69 4.75 -2.07
N PHE A 188 -26.48 3.46 -2.34
CA PHE A 188 -25.18 2.82 -2.14
C PHE A 188 -24.01 3.56 -2.83
N THR A 189 -24.30 4.21 -3.95
CA THR A 189 -23.37 5.02 -4.75
C THR A 189 -22.64 6.10 -3.97
N THR A 190 -23.22 6.62 -2.88
CA THR A 190 -22.60 7.66 -2.04
C THR A 190 -22.27 7.21 -0.62
N SER A 191 -22.47 5.92 -0.31
CA SER A 191 -22.05 5.33 0.97
C SER A 191 -20.53 5.49 1.25
N PRO A 192 -19.61 5.52 0.27
CA PRO A 192 -18.20 5.80 0.54
C PRO A 192 -17.96 7.16 1.23
N ALA A 193 -18.79 8.16 0.96
CA ALA A 193 -18.73 9.46 1.64
C ALA A 193 -19.07 9.39 3.14
N LEU A 194 -19.67 8.30 3.61
CA LEU A 194 -19.89 8.01 5.03
C LEU A 194 -18.78 7.11 5.61
N ALA A 195 -18.38 6.08 4.86
CA ALA A 195 -17.39 5.10 5.30
C ALA A 195 -15.97 5.71 5.42
N LEU A 196 -15.57 6.53 4.45
CA LEU A 196 -14.22 7.09 4.38
C LEU A 196 -13.90 8.03 5.57
N PRO A 197 -14.75 9.02 5.93
CA PRO A 197 -14.51 9.83 7.13
C PRO A 197 -14.47 9.00 8.41
N LYS A 198 -15.29 7.94 8.51
CA LYS A 198 -15.29 7.02 9.65
C LYS A 198 -13.96 6.26 9.76
N ALA A 199 -13.41 5.78 8.65
CA ALA A 199 -12.12 5.10 8.60
C ALA A 199 -10.95 6.04 8.96
N ILE A 200 -10.96 7.27 8.45
CA ILE A 200 -9.98 8.32 8.77
C ILE A 200 -10.00 8.66 10.26
N LYS A 201 -11.19 8.87 10.82
CA LYS A 201 -11.37 9.09 12.26
C LYS A 201 -10.89 7.90 13.10
N HIS A 202 -11.23 6.67 12.70
CA HIS A 202 -10.76 5.46 13.37
C HIS A 202 -9.23 5.32 13.32
N ALA A 203 -8.60 5.80 12.25
CA ALA A 203 -7.14 5.86 12.12
C ALA A 203 -6.48 6.94 12.99
N GLY A 204 -7.26 7.82 13.62
CA GLY A 204 -6.78 8.97 14.39
C GLY A 204 -6.16 10.06 13.53
N LEU A 205 -6.58 10.17 12.27
CA LEU A 205 -6.08 11.15 11.29
C LEU A 205 -7.18 12.16 10.94
N GLN A 206 -6.78 13.23 10.25
CA GLN A 206 -7.67 14.18 9.59
C GLN A 206 -7.70 13.93 8.07
N PRO A 207 -8.74 14.38 7.35
CA PRO A 207 -8.81 14.24 5.89
C PRO A 207 -7.58 14.79 5.15
N GLU A 208 -6.99 15.87 5.66
CA GLU A 208 -5.82 16.53 5.08
C GLU A 208 -4.53 15.70 5.21
N ASP A 209 -4.50 14.71 6.11
CA ASP A 209 -3.36 13.79 6.27
C ASP A 209 -3.31 12.75 5.14
N ILE A 210 -4.41 12.51 4.43
CA ILE A 210 -4.50 11.47 3.41
C ILE A 210 -4.06 12.04 2.06
N GLU A 211 -2.98 11.47 1.52
CA GLU A 211 -2.33 11.96 0.31
C GLU A 211 -2.94 11.36 -0.95
N TYR A 212 -3.32 10.08 -0.93
CA TYR A 212 -3.89 9.38 -2.08
C TYR A 212 -5.12 8.57 -1.69
N TYR A 213 -6.08 8.53 -2.61
CA TYR A 213 -7.37 7.87 -2.46
C TYR A 213 -7.60 6.86 -3.57
N GLU A 214 -8.04 5.67 -3.21
CA GLU A 214 -8.62 4.71 -4.15
C GLU A 214 -10.13 4.61 -3.87
N ILE A 215 -10.94 5.28 -4.69
CA ILE A 215 -12.41 5.22 -4.62
C ILE A 215 -12.88 4.31 -5.75
N ASN A 216 -13.42 3.13 -5.42
CA ASN A 216 -13.80 2.16 -6.44
C ASN A 216 -14.84 2.73 -7.42
N GLU A 217 -14.52 2.63 -8.71
CA GLU A 217 -15.29 3.18 -9.82
C GLU A 217 -16.35 2.17 -10.28
N ALA A 218 -17.30 1.80 -9.41
CA ALA A 218 -18.42 0.93 -9.84
C ALA A 218 -19.10 1.52 -11.11
N PHE A 219 -19.25 2.84 -11.10
CA PHE A 219 -19.56 3.68 -12.25
C PHE A 219 -18.74 4.98 -12.14
N SER A 220 -18.45 5.68 -13.24
CA SER A 220 -17.77 6.99 -13.20
C SER A 220 -18.48 7.97 -12.26
N VAL A 221 -19.83 7.98 -12.29
CA VAL A 221 -20.63 8.85 -11.42
C VAL A 221 -20.37 8.61 -9.92
N VAL A 222 -20.05 7.38 -9.50
CA VAL A 222 -19.76 7.05 -8.09
C VAL A 222 -18.50 7.76 -7.63
N ALA A 223 -17.41 7.67 -8.42
CA ALA A 223 -16.16 8.35 -8.08
C ALA A 223 -16.32 9.88 -8.13
N CYS A 224 -17.02 10.41 -9.14
CA CYS A 224 -17.32 11.84 -9.26
C CYS A 224 -18.14 12.37 -8.07
N ALA A 225 -19.23 11.69 -7.70
CA ALA A 225 -20.10 12.09 -6.60
C ALA A 225 -19.37 12.09 -5.26
N ASN A 226 -18.68 11.00 -4.93
CA ASN A 226 -17.95 10.92 -3.67
C ASN A 226 -16.80 11.94 -3.61
N SER A 227 -16.08 12.17 -4.72
CA SER A 227 -15.06 13.22 -4.79
C SER A 227 -15.65 14.61 -4.57
N LYS A 228 -16.85 14.89 -5.11
CA LYS A 228 -17.57 16.16 -4.90
C LYS A 228 -18.02 16.33 -3.45
N ILE A 229 -18.64 15.31 -2.85
CA ILE A 229 -19.16 15.35 -1.46
C ILE A 229 -18.01 15.55 -0.47
N LEU A 230 -16.92 14.80 -0.65
CA LEU A 230 -15.75 14.81 0.22
C LEU A 230 -14.74 15.90 -0.14
N LYS A 231 -14.98 16.67 -1.21
CA LYS A 231 -14.11 17.75 -1.71
C LYS A 231 -12.68 17.26 -2.01
N LEU A 232 -12.56 16.08 -2.59
CA LEU A 232 -11.26 15.47 -2.91
C LEU A 232 -10.62 16.14 -4.13
N ASN A 233 -9.29 16.25 -4.11
CA ASN A 233 -8.53 16.64 -5.28
C ASN A 233 -8.46 15.46 -6.27
N LYS A 234 -8.95 15.67 -7.50
CA LYS A 234 -8.93 14.67 -8.59
C LYS A 234 -7.52 14.17 -8.96
N GLU A 235 -6.47 14.94 -8.65
CA GLU A 235 -5.08 14.54 -8.88
C GLU A 235 -4.57 13.53 -7.85
N HIS A 236 -5.35 13.28 -6.80
CA HIS A 236 -5.02 12.38 -5.70
C HIS A 236 -5.96 11.16 -5.63
N VAL A 237 -7.00 11.10 -6.46
CA VAL A 237 -7.97 9.99 -6.53
C VAL A 237 -7.66 9.12 -7.74
N ASN A 238 -7.52 7.80 -7.55
CA ASN A 238 -7.35 6.78 -8.60
C ASN A 238 -6.30 7.20 -9.64
N ILE A 239 -5.09 7.52 -9.16
CA ILE A 239 -4.08 8.16 -10.00
C ILE A 239 -3.46 7.22 -11.03
N TRP A 240 -3.68 5.91 -10.87
CA TRP A 240 -3.31 4.88 -11.84
C TRP A 240 -4.53 4.38 -12.63
N GLY A 241 -5.69 5.04 -12.52
CA GLY A 241 -6.95 4.56 -13.06
C GLY A 241 -7.67 3.65 -12.06
N GLY A 242 -8.89 3.26 -12.39
CA GLY A 242 -9.71 2.44 -11.51
C GLY A 242 -10.61 1.47 -12.27
N ALA A 243 -11.67 1.02 -11.61
CA ALA A 243 -12.47 -0.11 -12.06
C ALA A 243 -13.19 0.10 -13.42
N VAL A 244 -13.44 1.34 -13.84
CA VAL A 244 -13.96 1.61 -15.20
C VAL A 244 -12.95 1.18 -16.27
N ALA A 245 -11.66 1.38 -16.02
CA ALA A 245 -10.58 1.06 -16.94
C ALA A 245 -9.90 -0.29 -16.70
N MET A 246 -10.00 -0.83 -15.49
CA MET A 246 -9.29 -2.06 -15.08
C MET A 246 -10.21 -3.26 -14.89
N GLY A 247 -11.53 -3.04 -14.81
CA GLY A 247 -12.50 -4.07 -14.52
C GLY A 247 -12.94 -4.14 -13.04
N HIS A 248 -14.10 -4.76 -12.82
CA HIS A 248 -14.71 -4.86 -11.49
C HIS A 248 -15.16 -6.30 -11.15
N PRO A 249 -14.20 -7.21 -10.88
CA PRO A 249 -14.54 -8.49 -10.25
C PRO A 249 -15.07 -8.21 -8.84
N LEU A 250 -16.38 -8.36 -8.63
CA LEU A 250 -17.11 -7.84 -7.46
C LEU A 250 -16.45 -8.26 -6.14
N GLY A 251 -16.35 -9.56 -5.88
CA GLY A 251 -15.76 -10.11 -4.66
C GLY A 251 -14.27 -9.85 -4.47
N CYS A 252 -13.55 -9.37 -5.50
CA CYS A 252 -12.12 -9.10 -5.47
C CYS A 252 -11.77 -7.61 -5.29
N SER A 253 -12.62 -6.72 -5.82
CA SER A 253 -12.24 -5.33 -6.08
C SER A 253 -11.87 -4.52 -4.84
N GLY A 254 -12.45 -4.85 -3.67
CA GLY A 254 -12.07 -4.21 -2.40
C GLY A 254 -10.62 -4.50 -1.99
N ALA A 255 -10.13 -5.71 -2.21
CA ALA A 255 -8.73 -6.05 -1.97
C ALA A 255 -7.81 -5.48 -3.07
N ARG A 256 -8.28 -5.49 -4.32
CA ARG A 256 -7.55 -4.96 -5.49
C ARG A 256 -7.23 -3.47 -5.35
N ILE A 257 -8.19 -2.62 -4.96
CA ILE A 257 -7.91 -1.19 -4.70
C ILE A 257 -6.89 -0.99 -3.57
N ILE A 258 -6.83 -1.88 -2.57
CA ILE A 258 -5.84 -1.79 -1.47
C ILE A 258 -4.44 -2.15 -1.99
N ALA A 259 -4.33 -3.14 -2.86
CA ALA A 259 -3.08 -3.51 -3.51
C ALA A 259 -2.54 -2.34 -4.35
N THR A 260 -3.38 -1.79 -5.24
CA THR A 260 -3.02 -0.63 -6.06
C THR A 260 -2.67 0.59 -5.21
N LEU A 261 -3.43 0.90 -4.15
CA LEU A 261 -3.10 1.98 -3.22
C LEU A 261 -1.72 1.78 -2.56
N THR A 262 -1.40 0.55 -2.18
CA THR A 262 -0.10 0.21 -1.57
C THR A 262 1.05 0.50 -2.53
N SER A 263 0.88 0.14 -3.81
CA SER A 263 1.84 0.45 -4.88
C SER A 263 1.94 1.95 -5.16
N VAL A 264 0.81 2.65 -5.24
CA VAL A 264 0.75 4.11 -5.38
C VAL A 264 1.55 4.80 -4.29
N LEU A 265 1.31 4.47 -3.02
CA LEU A 265 2.02 5.07 -1.90
C LEU A 265 3.53 4.78 -1.98
N LYS A 266 3.91 3.54 -2.34
CA LYS A 266 5.31 3.15 -2.54
C LYS A 266 5.98 4.00 -3.62
N HIS A 267 5.38 4.13 -4.80
CA HIS A 267 5.97 4.85 -5.92
C HIS A 267 5.98 6.37 -5.71
N LYS A 268 4.95 6.92 -5.07
CA LYS A 268 4.86 8.35 -4.76
C LYS A 268 5.60 8.75 -3.50
N GLN A 269 6.14 7.78 -2.75
CA GLN A 269 6.75 7.98 -1.43
C GLN A 269 5.80 8.67 -0.43
N ALA A 270 4.49 8.57 -0.65
CA ALA A 270 3.46 9.10 0.24
C ALA A 270 3.33 8.27 1.50
N LYS A 271 2.91 8.91 2.59
CA LYS A 271 2.81 8.28 3.91
C LYS A 271 1.47 7.63 4.12
N TYR A 272 0.36 8.35 3.91
CA TYR A 272 -0.98 7.83 4.19
C TYR A 272 -1.84 7.82 2.93
N GLY A 273 -2.60 6.73 2.79
CA GLY A 273 -3.62 6.60 1.76
C GLY A 273 -4.88 5.97 2.31
N ALA A 274 -5.99 6.18 1.62
CA ALA A 274 -7.27 5.59 1.99
C ALA A 274 -7.97 4.97 0.78
N ALA A 275 -8.56 3.79 0.96
CA ALA A 275 -9.36 3.13 -0.06
C ALA A 275 -10.80 3.02 0.42
N ALA A 276 -11.77 3.22 -0.47
CA ALA A 276 -13.19 3.02 -0.18
C ALA A 276 -13.93 2.39 -1.35
N ILE A 277 -14.88 1.52 -1.03
CA ILE A 277 -15.68 0.78 -1.98
C ILE A 277 -17.13 0.75 -1.51
N CYS A 278 -18.06 1.03 -2.43
CA CYS A 278 -19.50 0.84 -2.19
C CYS A 278 -19.90 -0.61 -2.49
N ASN A 279 -21.01 -1.06 -1.92
CA ASN A 279 -21.59 -2.37 -2.23
C ASN A 279 -23.11 -2.27 -2.40
N GLY A 280 -23.66 -3.08 -3.30
CA GLY A 280 -25.11 -3.22 -3.48
C GLY A 280 -25.81 -3.51 -2.15
N GLY A 281 -27.03 -2.99 -2.00
CA GLY A 281 -27.77 -3.04 -0.74
C GLY A 281 -27.52 -1.85 0.21
N GLY A 282 -26.74 -0.84 -0.21
CA GLY A 282 -26.63 0.45 0.49
C GLY A 282 -25.35 0.65 1.31
N GLY A 283 -24.44 -0.32 1.32
CA GLY A 283 -23.24 -0.31 2.15
C GLY A 283 -22.02 0.32 1.48
N ALA A 284 -21.01 0.61 2.29
CA ALA A 284 -19.64 0.84 1.86
C ALA A 284 -18.65 0.48 2.98
N SER A 285 -17.45 0.10 2.59
CA SER A 285 -16.31 -0.14 3.48
C SER A 285 -15.13 0.73 3.05
N ALA A 286 -14.38 1.22 4.02
CA ALA A 286 -13.18 2.01 3.80
C ALA A 286 -12.05 1.59 4.74
N ILE A 287 -10.81 1.76 4.29
CA ILE A 287 -9.59 1.45 5.04
C ILE A 287 -8.55 2.54 4.84
N VAL A 288 -7.77 2.81 5.89
CA VAL A 288 -6.63 3.72 5.86
C VAL A 288 -5.37 2.93 6.11
N ILE A 289 -4.38 3.10 5.23
CA ILE A 289 -3.08 2.45 5.33
C ILE A 289 -1.94 3.48 5.40
N GLU A 290 -0.91 3.15 6.16
CA GLU A 290 0.36 3.87 6.22
C GLU A 290 1.40 3.08 5.46
N ARG A 291 2.10 3.72 4.52
CA ARG A 291 3.24 3.10 3.85
C ARG A 291 4.31 2.74 4.87
N SER A 292 4.80 1.51 4.77
CA SER A 292 5.92 1.08 5.59
C SER A 292 7.23 1.69 5.09
N THR A 293 8.01 2.24 6.02
CA THR A 293 9.40 2.66 5.78
C THR A 293 10.41 1.57 6.13
N PHE A 294 9.95 0.34 6.39
CA PHE A 294 10.77 -0.76 6.87
C PHE A 294 11.93 -1.04 5.91
N ARG A 295 13.15 -0.78 6.39
CA ARG A 295 14.39 -1.18 5.73
C ARG A 295 14.68 -2.63 6.08
N ARG A 296 15.07 -3.44 5.08
CA ARG A 296 15.34 -4.87 5.29
C ARG A 296 16.41 -5.04 6.36
N ALA A 297 16.33 -6.12 7.13
CA ALA A 297 17.46 -6.55 7.97
C ALA A 297 18.77 -6.72 7.15
N ASN A 298 18.66 -6.99 5.84
CA ASN A 298 19.79 -7.00 4.91
C ASN A 298 20.43 -5.63 4.65
N ASP A 299 19.74 -4.51 4.87
CA ASP A 299 20.36 -3.18 4.80
C ASP A 299 21.26 -2.93 6.02
N VAL A 300 20.92 -3.54 7.17
CA VAL A 300 21.81 -3.58 8.35
C VAL A 300 23.02 -4.49 8.08
N ALA A 301 22.86 -5.58 7.30
CA ALA A 301 23.97 -6.41 6.85
C ALA A 301 24.86 -5.70 5.80
N LYS A 302 24.29 -4.89 4.90
CA LYS A 302 25.05 -4.00 3.99
C LYS A 302 25.82 -2.92 4.74
N LEU A 303 25.22 -2.34 5.79
CA LEU A 303 25.92 -1.45 6.72
C LEU A 303 27.05 -2.18 7.48
N ARG A 304 26.86 -3.46 7.86
CA ARG A 304 27.94 -4.31 8.41
C ARG A 304 29.08 -4.52 7.42
N TYR A 305 28.78 -4.78 6.14
CA TYR A 305 29.81 -4.96 5.12
C TYR A 305 30.60 -3.66 4.86
N LEU A 306 29.90 -2.52 4.75
CA LEU A 306 30.53 -1.20 4.61
C LEU A 306 31.42 -0.83 5.81
N CYS A 307 31.05 -1.21 7.04
CA CYS A 307 31.91 -1.08 8.21
C CYS A 307 33.11 -2.04 8.21
N GLN A 308 33.00 -3.23 7.60
CA GLN A 308 34.08 -4.21 7.50
C GLN A 308 35.08 -3.89 6.37
N SER A 309 34.65 -3.15 5.34
CA SER A 309 35.49 -2.76 4.20
C SER A 309 36.25 -1.45 4.38
N LEU A 310 36.10 -0.76 5.51
CA LEU A 310 36.89 0.43 5.82
C LEU A 310 38.29 -0.01 6.33
N PRO A 311 39.39 0.47 5.74
CA PRO A 311 40.72 0.10 6.17
C PRO A 311 40.94 0.51 7.63
N VAL A 312 41.29 -0.46 8.47
CA VAL A 312 41.76 -0.23 9.84
C VAL A 312 43.13 0.44 9.74
N ALA A 313 43.19 1.74 9.97
CA ALA A 313 44.46 2.43 10.18
C ALA A 313 45.06 1.91 11.50
N THR A 314 45.96 0.93 11.40
CA THR A 314 46.83 0.53 12.50
C THR A 314 47.85 1.64 12.72
N LYS A 315 47.74 2.33 13.85
CA LYS A 315 48.66 3.39 14.30
C LYS A 315 50.12 2.94 14.26
N HIS A 316 50.97 3.77 13.66
CA HIS A 316 52.23 4.23 14.26
C HIS A 316 52.66 5.53 13.58
N ASP A 317 52.10 6.67 14.01
CA ASP A 317 52.88 7.91 14.21
C ASP A 317 52.01 8.96 14.91
N GLU A 318 52.54 9.61 15.94
CA GLU A 318 51.83 10.54 16.83
C GLU A 318 51.89 12.01 16.35
N SER A 319 52.19 12.28 15.08
CA SER A 319 52.50 13.65 14.62
C SER A 319 51.55 14.27 13.58
N VAL A 320 50.49 13.59 13.12
CA VAL A 320 49.61 14.15 12.07
C VAL A 320 48.18 14.40 12.58
N CYS A 321 48.02 15.45 13.39
CA CYS A 321 46.69 16.01 13.73
C CYS A 321 46.74 17.53 13.90
N ARG A 322 47.45 18.21 12.98
CA ARG A 322 47.27 19.64 12.73
C ARG A 322 47.20 19.84 11.22
N GLN A 323 46.25 20.66 10.78
CA GLN A 323 45.94 21.05 9.39
C GLN A 323 44.98 20.13 8.63
N THR A 324 43.68 20.44 8.72
CA THR A 324 42.78 20.58 7.55
C THR A 324 41.48 21.24 7.99
N PHE A 325 41.57 22.55 8.28
CA PHE A 325 40.44 23.48 8.26
C PHE A 325 40.93 24.72 7.52
N ALA A 326 40.97 24.62 6.18
CA ALA A 326 41.05 25.76 5.28
C ALA A 326 40.75 25.28 3.86
N ASP A 327 39.82 25.97 3.20
CA ASP A 327 39.51 25.97 1.77
C ASP A 327 38.98 24.70 1.09
N SER A 328 37.69 24.72 0.73
CA SER A 328 37.29 24.82 -0.68
C SER A 328 35.77 24.85 -0.87
N THR A 329 35.34 25.93 -1.51
CA THR A 329 34.09 26.15 -2.23
C THR A 329 33.95 25.20 -3.43
N GLU A 330 32.70 24.82 -3.73
CA GLU A 330 32.15 24.20 -4.97
C GLU A 330 32.84 22.97 -5.59
N VAL A 331 32.14 21.81 -5.59
CA VAL A 331 31.90 20.94 -6.77
C VAL A 331 30.67 20.03 -6.52
N ARG A 332 29.84 19.87 -7.57
CA ARG A 332 28.63 19.04 -7.69
C ARG A 332 28.88 17.52 -7.65
N SER A 333 27.85 16.79 -7.18
CA SER A 333 27.50 15.39 -7.49
C SER A 333 28.25 14.22 -6.81
N SER A 334 27.42 13.25 -6.41
CA SER A 334 27.70 11.86 -6.01
C SER A 334 28.34 11.57 -4.64
N THR A 335 27.57 10.83 -3.82
CA THR A 335 28.02 9.90 -2.75
C THR A 335 29.10 10.40 -1.78
N ARG A 336 28.69 11.10 -0.70
CA ARG A 336 29.50 11.20 0.52
C ARG A 336 29.30 9.96 1.39
N LEU A 337 30.39 9.26 1.71
CA LEU A 337 30.48 8.21 2.74
C LEU A 337 30.34 8.84 4.14
N PRO A 338 29.82 8.10 5.14
CA PRO A 338 29.74 8.60 6.52
C PRO A 338 31.14 8.77 7.13
N THR A 339 31.37 9.88 7.82
CA THR A 339 32.60 10.19 8.56
C THR A 339 32.57 9.48 9.92
N VAL A 340 33.60 8.67 10.22
CA VAL A 340 33.73 7.97 11.52
C VAL A 340 34.60 8.82 12.45
N ILE A 341 34.08 9.18 13.63
CA ILE A 341 34.87 9.80 14.71
C ILE A 341 35.27 8.69 15.67
N THR A 342 36.50 8.18 15.56
CA THR A 342 37.07 7.20 16.50
C THR A 342 37.63 7.90 17.74
N MET A 343 36.98 7.75 18.90
CA MET A 343 37.60 7.97 20.21
C MET A 343 37.90 6.62 20.84
N GLY A 344 39.17 6.23 20.91
CA GLY A 344 39.59 4.94 21.47
C GLY A 344 39.55 4.94 22.99
N CYS A 345 38.70 4.10 23.60
CA CYS A 345 38.79 3.77 25.03
C CYS A 345 38.68 2.24 25.18
N SER A 346 39.80 1.56 25.49
CA SER A 346 39.78 0.14 25.83
C SER A 346 39.45 -0.02 27.31
N THR A 347 38.29 -0.57 27.64
CA THR A 347 37.99 -1.02 29.02
C THR A 347 37.84 -2.54 29.03
N ARG A 348 38.59 -3.21 29.92
CA ARG A 348 38.38 -4.64 30.23
C ARG A 348 37.21 -4.72 31.21
N THR A 349 36.08 -5.27 30.78
CA THR A 349 34.97 -5.61 31.68
C THR A 349 34.90 -7.13 31.83
N THR A 350 34.88 -7.63 33.07
CA THR A 350 34.73 -9.05 33.40
C THR A 350 33.25 -9.44 33.34
N LEU A 351 32.89 -10.38 32.45
CA LEU A 351 31.55 -10.97 32.31
C LEU A 351 31.45 -12.35 33.00
N PRO A 352 30.24 -12.86 33.31
CA PRO A 352 30.01 -14.13 34.00
C PRO A 352 30.65 -15.34 33.28
N ASN A 353 30.97 -16.39 34.05
CA ASN A 353 31.86 -17.49 33.70
C ASN A 353 31.57 -18.28 32.40
N HIS A 354 30.44 -18.07 31.73
CA HIS A 354 30.09 -18.72 30.47
C HIS A 354 30.54 -17.93 29.22
N LEU A 355 31.06 -16.71 29.39
CA LEU A 355 31.52 -15.81 28.32
C LEU A 355 32.98 -15.38 28.55
N ARG A 356 33.91 -16.34 28.67
CA ARG A 356 35.34 -16.01 28.73
C ARG A 356 35.92 -15.88 27.32
N SER A 357 36.65 -14.77 27.15
CA SER A 357 37.49 -14.32 26.02
C SER A 357 36.81 -13.64 24.82
N GLY A 358 36.54 -12.34 24.93
CA GLY A 358 36.40 -11.44 23.79
C GLY A 358 36.66 -9.97 24.14
N LYS A 359 37.19 -9.17 23.20
CA LYS A 359 37.32 -7.71 23.35
C LYS A 359 35.99 -7.05 22.97
N VAL A 360 35.48 -6.17 23.82
CA VAL A 360 34.33 -5.31 23.51
C VAL A 360 34.85 -3.94 23.09
N GLU A 361 34.51 -3.52 21.87
CA GLU A 361 34.86 -2.21 21.32
C GLU A 361 33.58 -1.40 21.15
N LYS A 362 33.54 -0.18 21.72
CA LYS A 362 32.39 0.72 21.64
C LYS A 362 32.75 1.95 20.80
N THR A 363 31.99 2.21 19.74
CA THR A 363 32.19 3.37 18.84
C THR A 363 30.86 4.07 18.60
N ILE A 364 30.88 5.38 18.36
CA ILE A 364 29.70 6.15 17.95
C ILE A 364 29.70 6.25 16.42
N VAL A 365 28.58 5.91 15.79
CA VAL A 365 28.40 6.01 14.33
C VAL A 365 27.31 7.02 14.00
N ASP A 366 27.60 7.91 13.05
CA ASP A 366 26.64 8.82 12.43
C ASP A 366 25.95 8.10 11.27
N CYS A 367 24.64 7.95 11.37
CA CYS A 367 23.78 7.38 10.34
C CYS A 367 22.81 8.45 9.81
N LYS A 368 23.31 9.38 8.99
CA LYS A 368 22.51 10.45 8.36
C LYS A 368 21.90 11.43 9.37
N GLY A 369 22.68 11.85 10.37
CA GLY A 369 22.28 12.84 11.37
C GLY A 369 21.75 12.25 12.68
N GLU A 370 21.70 10.92 12.80
CA GLU A 370 21.39 10.21 14.03
C GLU A 370 22.63 9.47 14.55
N TYR A 371 23.00 9.72 15.81
CA TYR A 371 24.17 9.09 16.45
C TYR A 371 23.76 7.81 17.18
N HIS A 372 24.49 6.72 16.97
CA HIS A 372 24.24 5.45 17.67
C HIS A 372 25.52 4.93 18.31
N ALA A 373 25.40 4.27 19.48
CA ALA A 373 26.48 3.46 20.01
C ALA A 373 26.48 2.09 19.32
N LEU A 374 27.64 1.73 18.77
CA LEU A 374 27.93 0.43 18.18
C LEU A 374 28.83 -0.34 19.14
N GLU A 375 28.32 -1.45 19.67
CA GLU A 375 29.10 -2.40 20.48
C GLU A 375 29.50 -3.60 19.61
N LEU A 376 30.81 -3.81 19.49
CA LEU A 376 31.40 -4.93 18.76
C LEU A 376 32.01 -5.93 19.74
N PHE A 377 31.59 -7.18 19.62
CA PHE A 377 32.17 -8.31 20.36
C PHE A 377 33.12 -9.07 19.42
N ARG A 378 34.40 -9.14 19.79
CA ARG A 378 35.44 -9.83 19.02
C ARG A 378 36.05 -10.99 19.78
N GLU A 379 36.28 -12.11 19.10
CA GLU A 379 37.12 -13.20 19.60
C GLU A 379 38.60 -12.78 19.71
N THR A 380 39.39 -13.57 20.42
CA THR A 380 40.86 -13.43 20.52
C THR A 380 41.59 -13.49 19.17
N ASN A 381 40.97 -14.06 18.13
CA ASN A 381 41.49 -14.08 16.76
C ASN A 381 41.10 -12.84 15.91
N GLY A 382 40.40 -11.86 16.49
CA GLY A 382 40.04 -10.60 15.84
C GLY A 382 38.75 -10.62 15.00
N ARG A 383 38.07 -11.77 14.85
CA ARG A 383 36.77 -11.86 14.17
C ARG A 383 35.65 -11.28 15.02
N ILE A 384 34.74 -10.53 14.38
CA ILE A 384 33.55 -9.94 15.01
C ILE A 384 32.45 -11.00 15.02
N GLU A 385 32.03 -11.41 16.22
CA GLU A 385 30.98 -12.42 16.41
C GLU A 385 29.59 -11.77 16.50
N ARG A 386 29.51 -10.60 17.14
CA ARG A 386 28.25 -9.88 17.38
C ARG A 386 28.44 -8.38 17.33
N ALA A 387 27.54 -7.69 16.63
CA ALA A 387 27.47 -6.23 16.59
C ALA A 387 26.05 -5.79 17.00
N MET A 388 25.96 -4.91 18.00
CA MET A 388 24.71 -4.36 18.51
C MET A 388 24.71 -2.84 18.36
N LEU A 389 23.69 -2.29 17.71
CA LEU A 389 23.42 -0.85 17.67
C LEU A 389 22.41 -0.47 18.76
N SER A 390 22.68 0.62 19.48
CA SER A 390 21.73 1.22 20.40
C SER A 390 20.60 1.95 19.65
N LYS A 391 19.55 2.31 20.39
CA LYS A 391 18.62 3.38 19.96
C LYS A 391 19.39 4.68 19.67
N PRO A 392 18.83 5.59 18.84
CA PRO A 392 19.44 6.90 18.59
C PRO A 392 19.76 7.63 19.90
N ILE A 393 20.94 8.21 19.97
CA ILE A 393 21.44 9.00 21.09
C ILE A 393 21.23 10.47 20.74
N VAL A 394 20.47 11.17 21.58
CA VAL A 394 20.30 12.63 21.46
C VAL A 394 21.51 13.29 22.11
N LEU A 395 22.35 13.93 21.31
CA LEU A 395 23.41 14.81 21.82
C LEU A 395 22.75 16.15 22.19
N SER A 396 22.64 16.46 23.48
CA SER A 396 22.07 17.74 23.92
C SER A 396 22.99 18.89 23.53
N SER A 397 22.49 19.81 22.71
CA SER A 397 23.14 21.07 22.37
C SER A 397 23.14 21.99 23.60
N ASN A 398 24.15 21.88 24.46
CA ASN A 398 24.66 22.94 25.36
C ASN A 398 25.70 22.34 26.33
N SER A 399 26.91 22.13 25.83
CA SER A 399 28.12 22.03 26.64
C SER A 399 29.31 22.04 25.68
N THR A 400 30.31 22.88 25.96
CA THR A 400 31.63 22.82 25.32
C THR A 400 32.13 21.37 25.32
N ALA A 401 32.62 20.92 24.16
CA ALA A 401 32.73 19.52 23.76
C ALA A 401 33.69 18.64 24.61
N ASP A 402 34.38 19.19 25.61
CA ASP A 402 35.38 18.47 26.41
C ASP A 402 34.85 17.98 27.77
N GLU A 403 33.92 18.70 28.41
CA GLU A 403 33.54 18.39 29.80
C GLU A 403 32.32 17.45 29.95
N SER A 404 31.43 17.38 28.95
CA SER A 404 30.24 16.53 29.03
C SER A 404 30.50 15.04 28.72
N LEU A 405 31.57 14.72 28.00
CA LEU A 405 31.94 13.34 27.67
C LEU A 405 32.46 12.56 28.89
N GLN A 406 33.23 13.20 29.77
CA GLN A 406 33.67 12.59 31.03
C GLN A 406 32.52 12.42 32.03
N GLY A 407 31.58 13.37 32.09
CA GLY A 407 30.39 13.28 32.95
C GLY A 407 29.41 12.18 32.52
N THR A 408 29.27 11.97 31.21
CA THR A 408 28.35 10.96 30.65
C THR A 408 28.90 9.54 30.78
N GLN A 409 30.23 9.36 30.77
CA GLN A 409 30.90 8.09 31.07
C GLN A 409 30.57 7.56 32.49
N LYS A 410 30.48 8.42 33.51
CA LYS A 410 30.17 7.98 34.88
C LYS A 410 28.70 7.57 35.08
N ARG A 411 27.75 8.14 34.33
CA ARG A 411 26.31 7.80 34.47
C ARG A 411 25.90 6.53 33.73
N LEU A 412 26.57 6.16 32.65
CA LEU A 412 26.26 4.94 31.88
C LEU A 412 26.83 3.67 32.53
N VAL A 413 27.97 3.75 33.23
CA VAL A 413 28.56 2.59 33.93
C VAL A 413 27.75 2.22 35.19
N ALA A 414 27.06 3.16 35.83
CA ALA A 414 26.30 2.92 37.05
C ALA A 414 24.90 2.31 36.84
N LYS A 415 24.35 2.33 35.62
CA LYS A 415 22.96 1.88 35.36
C LYS A 415 22.83 0.43 34.86
N HIS A 416 23.94 -0.29 34.71
CA HIS A 416 23.99 -1.68 34.22
C HIS A 416 24.80 -2.63 35.14
N SER A 417 24.96 -2.28 36.41
CA SER A 417 25.55 -3.14 37.45
C SER A 417 24.54 -3.61 38.51
N LYS A 418 23.24 -3.67 38.19
CA LYS A 418 22.25 -4.45 38.93
C LYS A 418 21.41 -5.29 37.96
#